data_AF-A0A6A6KV66-F1
#
_entry.id   AF-A0A6A6KV66-F1
#
_cell.length_a   1.000
_cell.length_b   1.000
_cell.length_c   1.000
_cell.angle_alpha   90.00
_cell.angle_beta   90.00
_cell.angle_gamma   90.00
#
_symmetry.space_group_name_H-M   'P 1'
#
loop_
_entity.id
_entity.type
_entity.pdbx_description
1 polymer ?
#
loop_
_entity_poly.entity_id
_entity_poly.type
_entity_poly.pdbx_seq_one_letter_code
_entity_poly.pdbx_strand_id
1 'polypeptide(L)'
;MREILHIQGGQCGNQIGSKFWEVVCDEHGIDPTGRYTGSSDLQLERVNVYYNEASCGRFSGAGNNWAKGHYTEGAELIDAVLDVVRKEAENCDCLQGFQVCHSLGGGTGSGMGTLLISKIREEYPDRMMLTFSVVPITQGLKLTTPSLPSTNRPRTTANVGCQEYDVCCRPTPWALLDCFSHVQGGLSLASTFIGNSTSIQEMFRRVSEQFTAMFRRKAFLHWYTGEGMDEMEFTEAESNMNDLVSEYQQYQDATAEEELDYDEEEEGVADI
;
A
#
# COMPACT_ATOMS: atom_id res chain seq x y z
N MET A 1 -14.32 -13.97 -16.43
CA MET A 1 -14.46 -12.96 -15.34
C MET A 1 -13.19 -12.13 -15.38
N ARG A 2 -12.87 -11.27 -14.42
CA ARG A 2 -11.58 -10.59 -14.43
C ARG A 2 -10.95 -10.76 -13.05
N GLU A 3 -9.78 -11.38 -12.97
CA GLU A 3 -9.16 -11.82 -11.71
C GLU A 3 -8.02 -10.90 -11.26
N ILE A 4 -7.75 -10.86 -9.95
CA ILE A 4 -6.67 -10.07 -9.35
C ILE A 4 -5.82 -11.00 -8.49
N LEU A 5 -4.51 -10.98 -8.69
CA LEU A 5 -3.59 -11.75 -7.85
C LEU A 5 -3.15 -10.91 -6.64
N HIS A 6 -3.51 -11.35 -5.44
CA HIS A 6 -3.14 -10.68 -4.21
C HIS A 6 -1.89 -11.32 -3.57
N ILE A 7 -0.79 -10.56 -3.50
CA ILE A 7 0.50 -11.01 -2.99
C ILE A 7 0.83 -10.31 -1.67
N GLN A 8 1.23 -11.07 -0.67
CA GLN A 8 1.52 -10.57 0.68
C GLN A 8 3.00 -10.70 1.00
N GLY A 9 3.64 -9.57 1.30
CA GLY A 9 5.08 -9.46 1.55
C GLY A 9 5.38 -9.12 3.01
N GLY A 10 6.09 -10.04 3.68
CA GLY A 10 6.61 -9.83 5.04
C GLY A 10 5.59 -9.93 6.16
N GLN A 11 6.05 -9.77 7.41
CA GLN A 11 5.23 -9.99 8.60
C GLN A 11 4.01 -9.07 8.67
N CYS A 12 4.18 -7.79 8.33
CA CYS A 12 3.09 -6.82 8.35
C CYS A 12 2.07 -7.09 7.24
N GLY A 13 2.54 -7.37 6.02
CA GLY A 13 1.68 -7.73 4.88
C GLY A 13 0.85 -8.98 5.17
N ASN A 14 1.45 -10.01 5.76
CA ASN A 14 0.74 -11.25 6.11
C ASN A 14 -0.31 -11.04 7.22
N GLN A 15 -0.05 -10.19 8.21
CA GLN A 15 -1.02 -9.91 9.28
C GLN A 15 -2.24 -9.13 8.75
N ILE A 16 -1.98 -8.10 7.93
CA ILE A 16 -3.05 -7.32 7.32
C ILE A 16 -3.81 -8.18 6.32
N GLY A 17 -3.09 -8.94 5.50
CA GLY A 17 -3.62 -9.87 4.54
C GLY A 17 -4.50 -10.95 5.17
N SER A 18 -4.07 -11.57 6.26
CA SER A 18 -4.89 -12.54 6.99
C SER A 18 -6.19 -11.93 7.50
N LYS A 19 -6.15 -10.68 7.98
CA LYS A 19 -7.35 -9.98 8.43
C LYS A 19 -8.23 -9.53 7.28
N PHE A 20 -7.65 -9.12 6.16
CA PHE A 20 -8.36 -8.82 4.94
C PHE A 20 -9.15 -10.04 4.46
N TRP A 21 -8.50 -11.20 4.39
CA TRP A 21 -9.15 -12.46 4.01
C TRP A 21 -10.23 -12.91 4.98
N GLU A 22 -10.05 -12.71 6.28
CA GLU A 22 -11.10 -12.98 7.29
C GLU A 22 -12.36 -12.14 7.03
N VAL A 23 -12.19 -10.84 6.74
CA VAL A 23 -13.31 -9.94 6.43
C VAL A 23 -13.99 -10.32 5.12
N VAL A 24 -13.23 -10.63 4.06
CA VAL A 24 -13.79 -11.07 2.77
C VAL A 24 -14.55 -12.39 2.91
N CYS A 25 -14.00 -13.35 3.69
CA CYS A 25 -14.69 -14.60 4.01
C CYS A 25 -16.01 -14.34 4.73
N ASP A 26 -16.02 -13.48 5.74
CA ASP A 26 -17.24 -13.11 6.47
C ASP A 26 -18.27 -12.41 5.57
N GLU A 27 -17.83 -11.51 4.69
CA GLU A 27 -18.71 -10.79 3.74
C GLU A 27 -19.37 -11.74 2.73
N HIS A 28 -18.61 -12.73 2.25
CA HIS A 28 -19.06 -13.71 1.27
C HIS A 28 -19.67 -14.97 1.90
N GLY A 29 -19.77 -15.05 3.24
CA GLY A 29 -20.34 -16.21 3.93
C GLY A 29 -19.53 -17.50 3.69
N ILE A 30 -18.20 -17.37 3.60
CA ILE A 30 -17.26 -18.48 3.42
C ILE A 30 -16.63 -18.80 4.77
N ASP A 31 -16.73 -20.05 5.18
CA ASP A 31 -16.16 -20.56 6.41
C ASP A 31 -14.62 -20.48 6.35
N PRO A 32 -13.92 -20.43 7.49
CA PRO A 32 -12.46 -20.60 7.55
C PRO A 32 -11.94 -21.93 6.95
N THR A 33 -12.84 -22.87 6.66
CA THR A 33 -12.53 -24.15 5.98
C THR A 33 -12.71 -24.10 4.46
N GLY A 34 -13.09 -22.95 3.90
CA GLY A 34 -13.29 -22.75 2.45
C GLY A 34 -14.65 -23.24 1.92
N ARG A 35 -15.60 -23.57 2.80
CA ARG A 35 -16.98 -23.93 2.40
C ARG A 35 -17.87 -22.69 2.44
N TYR A 36 -18.84 -22.61 1.54
CA TYR A 36 -19.84 -21.54 1.55
C TYR A 36 -21.00 -21.95 2.48
N THR A 37 -21.31 -21.13 3.47
CA THR A 37 -22.48 -21.26 4.37
C THR A 37 -23.43 -20.08 4.30
N GLY A 38 -23.24 -19.17 3.33
CA GLY A 38 -24.11 -18.03 3.08
C GLY A 38 -25.52 -18.41 2.60
N SER A 39 -26.46 -17.48 2.76
CA SER A 39 -27.87 -17.65 2.39
C SER A 39 -28.33 -16.69 1.27
N SER A 40 -27.42 -15.90 0.70
CA SER A 40 -27.72 -14.84 -0.28
C SER A 40 -26.91 -15.03 -1.55
N ASP A 41 -27.60 -15.05 -2.70
CA ASP A 41 -26.98 -15.22 -4.03
C ASP A 41 -26.00 -14.08 -4.39
N LEU A 42 -26.17 -12.88 -3.81
CA LEU A 42 -25.26 -11.75 -3.97
C LEU A 42 -23.86 -12.00 -3.38
N GLN A 43 -23.75 -12.91 -2.40
CA GLN A 43 -22.47 -13.28 -1.79
C GLN A 43 -21.63 -14.22 -2.66
N LEU A 44 -22.24 -14.85 -3.66
CA LEU A 44 -21.57 -15.73 -4.63
C LEU A 44 -21.07 -14.94 -5.85
N GLU A 45 -21.57 -13.72 -6.07
CA GLU A 45 -21.05 -12.85 -7.12
C GLU A 45 -19.64 -12.36 -6.75
N ARG A 46 -18.68 -12.55 -7.67
CA ARG A 46 -17.28 -12.09 -7.58
C ARG A 46 -16.37 -12.85 -6.60
N VAL A 47 -16.83 -13.91 -5.94
CA VAL A 47 -15.97 -14.81 -5.11
C VAL A 47 -14.79 -15.36 -5.92
N ASN A 48 -15.00 -15.68 -7.20
CA ASN A 48 -13.97 -16.19 -8.11
C ASN A 48 -12.85 -15.19 -8.42
N VAL A 49 -12.95 -13.93 -7.96
CA VAL A 49 -11.88 -12.93 -8.10
C VAL A 49 -10.72 -13.21 -7.13
N TYR A 50 -10.99 -13.93 -6.03
CA TYR A 50 -10.16 -13.88 -4.84
C TYR A 50 -9.70 -15.25 -4.31
N TYR A 51 -10.41 -16.35 -4.55
CA TYR A 51 -10.09 -17.66 -3.96
C TYR A 51 -9.54 -18.66 -4.98
N ASN A 52 -8.36 -19.22 -4.69
CA ASN A 52 -7.80 -20.47 -5.26
C ASN A 52 -7.10 -21.27 -4.13
N GLU A 53 -7.05 -22.60 -4.21
CA GLU A 53 -6.45 -23.48 -3.19
C GLU A 53 -4.92 -23.30 -3.08
N ALA A 54 -4.41 -23.02 -1.87
CA ALA A 54 -2.99 -22.78 -1.64
C ALA A 54 -2.33 -23.87 -0.77
N SER A 55 -1.09 -24.22 -1.14
CA SER A 55 -0.16 -25.10 -0.42
C SER A 55 0.92 -24.30 0.33
N CYS A 56 1.33 -24.74 1.52
CA CYS A 56 2.20 -23.99 2.44
C CYS A 56 3.67 -24.46 2.49
N GLY A 57 4.55 -23.54 2.90
CA GLY A 57 5.97 -23.78 3.22
C GLY A 57 6.49 -22.77 4.28
N ARG A 58 7.62 -23.07 4.95
CA ARG A 58 8.23 -22.25 6.04
C ARG A 58 9.10 -21.10 5.50
N PHE A 59 9.24 -20.01 6.26
CA PHE A 59 10.05 -18.83 5.87
C PHE A 59 11.03 -18.35 6.96
N SER A 60 12.24 -17.95 6.53
CA SER A 60 13.25 -17.16 7.26
C SER A 60 13.04 -15.66 7.02
N GLY A 61 13.48 -14.77 7.92
CA GLY A 61 13.21 -13.32 7.85
C GLY A 61 14.44 -12.44 7.68
N ALA A 62 14.29 -11.31 6.96
CA ALA A 62 15.40 -10.41 6.57
C ALA A 62 15.90 -9.46 7.69
N GLY A 63 15.56 -9.70 8.96
CA GLY A 63 16.17 -9.01 10.12
C GLY A 63 16.08 -7.46 10.13
N ASN A 64 15.03 -6.87 9.54
CA ASN A 64 14.86 -5.41 9.36
C ASN A 64 15.93 -4.73 8.49
N ASN A 65 16.64 -5.49 7.66
CA ASN A 65 17.60 -4.95 6.71
C ASN A 65 17.01 -5.04 5.28
N TRP A 66 16.87 -3.88 4.64
CA TRP A 66 16.38 -3.80 3.25
C TRP A 66 17.34 -4.49 2.28
N ALA A 67 18.64 -4.22 2.41
CA ALA A 67 19.66 -4.77 1.51
C ALA A 67 19.71 -6.30 1.60
N LYS A 68 19.52 -6.86 2.80
CA LYS A 68 19.40 -8.31 2.98
C LYS A 68 18.17 -8.89 2.27
N GLY A 69 17.04 -8.18 2.33
CA GLY A 69 15.82 -8.55 1.64
C GLY A 69 15.88 -8.34 0.12
N HIS A 70 16.78 -7.51 -0.39
CA HIS A 70 16.85 -7.18 -1.81
C HIS A 70 17.98 -7.93 -2.54
N TYR A 71 19.19 -7.96 -1.96
CA TYR A 71 20.40 -8.46 -2.60
C TYR A 71 20.79 -9.88 -2.19
N THR A 72 20.49 -10.29 -0.96
CA THR A 72 20.94 -11.60 -0.43
C THR A 72 19.76 -12.57 -0.28
N GLU A 73 19.14 -12.64 0.90
CA GLU A 73 18.11 -13.63 1.21
C GLU A 73 16.87 -13.52 0.30
N GLY A 74 16.46 -12.31 -0.08
CA GLY A 74 15.31 -12.16 -0.96
C GLY A 74 15.61 -12.51 -2.42
N ALA A 75 16.84 -12.29 -2.89
CA ALA A 75 17.26 -12.66 -4.23
C ALA A 75 17.33 -14.18 -4.42
N GLU A 76 17.67 -14.94 -3.37
CA GLU A 76 17.63 -16.41 -3.41
C GLU A 76 16.19 -16.96 -3.47
N LEU A 77 15.23 -16.24 -2.88
CA LEU A 77 13.84 -16.69 -2.77
C LEU A 77 12.93 -16.18 -3.90
N ILE A 78 13.36 -15.15 -4.63
CA ILE A 78 12.50 -14.46 -5.59
C ILE A 78 12.05 -15.37 -6.74
N ASP A 79 12.94 -16.21 -7.27
CA ASP A 79 12.63 -17.09 -8.40
C ASP A 79 11.55 -18.09 -8.02
N ALA A 80 11.64 -18.69 -6.83
CA ALA A 80 10.62 -19.61 -6.33
C ALA A 80 9.26 -18.92 -6.11
N VAL A 81 9.25 -17.66 -5.67
CA VAL A 81 8.01 -16.89 -5.51
C VAL A 81 7.43 -16.49 -6.86
N LEU A 82 8.27 -16.07 -7.81
CA LEU A 82 7.86 -15.73 -9.17
C LEU A 82 7.28 -16.95 -9.90
N ASP A 83 7.83 -18.15 -9.70
CA ASP A 83 7.26 -19.37 -10.28
C ASP A 83 5.85 -19.66 -9.76
N VAL A 84 5.59 -19.42 -8.47
CA VAL A 84 4.23 -19.51 -7.92
C VAL A 84 3.32 -18.42 -8.52
N VAL A 85 3.80 -17.18 -8.60
CA VAL A 85 3.05 -16.05 -9.19
C VAL A 85 2.69 -16.33 -10.65
N ARG A 86 3.64 -16.85 -11.44
CA ARG A 86 3.41 -17.24 -12.84
C ARG A 86 2.39 -18.36 -12.95
N LYS A 87 2.51 -19.40 -12.12
CA LYS A 87 1.54 -20.50 -12.09
C LYS A 87 0.13 -20.00 -11.76
N GLU A 88 -0.02 -19.12 -10.78
CA GLU A 88 -1.32 -18.53 -10.46
C GLU A 88 -1.82 -17.59 -11.55
N ALA A 89 -0.93 -16.85 -12.21
CA ALA A 89 -1.29 -16.00 -13.36
C ALA A 89 -1.74 -16.83 -14.57
N GLU A 90 -1.15 -18.00 -14.81
CA GLU A 90 -1.55 -18.96 -15.85
C GLU A 90 -2.88 -19.67 -15.52
N ASN A 91 -3.18 -19.85 -14.24
CA ASN A 91 -4.47 -20.38 -13.79
C ASN A 91 -5.63 -19.37 -13.96
N CYS A 92 -5.33 -18.08 -14.13
CA CYS A 92 -6.35 -17.06 -14.36
C CYS A 92 -6.77 -17.00 -15.83
N ASP A 93 -8.08 -17.02 -16.10
CA ASP A 93 -8.61 -16.87 -17.45
C ASP A 93 -8.36 -15.45 -18.00
N CYS A 94 -8.47 -14.44 -17.13
CA CYS A 94 -8.35 -13.02 -17.49
C CYS A 94 -7.78 -12.20 -16.32
N LEU A 95 -6.45 -12.25 -16.15
CA LEU A 95 -5.74 -11.45 -15.15
C LEU A 95 -5.86 -9.94 -15.41
N GLN A 96 -6.45 -9.19 -14.47
CA GLN A 96 -6.44 -7.72 -14.50
C GLN A 96 -5.07 -7.17 -14.10
N GLY A 97 -4.54 -7.69 -13.00
CA GLY A 97 -3.35 -7.14 -12.38
C GLY A 97 -3.04 -7.72 -11.02
N PHE A 98 -2.09 -7.09 -10.35
CA PHE A 98 -1.48 -7.54 -9.12
C PHE A 98 -1.77 -6.55 -7.99
N GLN A 99 -2.13 -7.08 -6.83
CA GLN A 99 -2.27 -6.33 -5.59
C GLN A 99 -1.19 -6.78 -4.62
N VAL A 100 -0.24 -5.91 -4.29
CA VAL A 100 0.87 -6.23 -3.38
C VAL A 100 0.65 -5.55 -2.03
N CYS A 101 0.55 -6.32 -0.94
CA CYS A 101 0.50 -5.78 0.42
C CYS A 101 1.85 -5.96 1.12
N HIS A 102 2.50 -4.86 1.49
CA HIS A 102 3.83 -4.87 2.08
C HIS A 102 4.05 -3.70 3.04
N SER A 103 5.16 -3.71 3.78
CA SER A 103 5.54 -2.62 4.68
C SER A 103 6.83 -1.96 4.23
N LEU A 104 6.88 -0.63 4.31
CA LEU A 104 8.05 0.16 3.96
C LEU A 104 9.15 0.11 5.03
N GLY A 105 8.79 -0.12 6.29
CA GLY A 105 9.72 -0.11 7.42
C GLY A 105 10.34 -1.46 7.78
N GLY A 106 9.95 -2.56 7.12
CA GLY A 106 10.51 -3.89 7.36
C GLY A 106 11.82 -4.12 6.59
N GLY A 107 12.39 -5.33 6.67
CA GLY A 107 13.45 -5.79 5.76
C GLY A 107 12.89 -6.61 4.59
N THR A 108 12.02 -7.59 4.89
CA THR A 108 11.40 -8.45 3.87
C THR A 108 10.33 -7.70 3.08
N GLY A 109 9.42 -6.97 3.74
CA GLY A 109 8.34 -6.26 3.06
C GLY A 109 8.83 -5.14 2.14
N SER A 110 9.93 -4.48 2.50
CA SER A 110 10.52 -3.40 1.72
C SER A 110 11.53 -3.94 0.70
N GLY A 111 12.54 -4.69 1.13
CA GLY A 111 13.62 -5.22 0.27
C GLY A 111 13.12 -6.19 -0.80
N MET A 112 12.55 -7.31 -0.34
CA MET A 112 12.00 -8.33 -1.24
C MET A 112 10.74 -7.82 -1.95
N GLY A 113 9.93 -6.99 -1.27
CA GLY A 113 8.75 -6.37 -1.89
C GLY A 113 9.11 -5.50 -3.08
N THR A 114 10.14 -4.65 -2.97
CA THR A 114 10.64 -3.85 -4.09
C THR A 114 11.15 -4.74 -5.22
N LEU A 115 11.92 -5.79 -4.92
CA LEU A 115 12.43 -6.73 -5.93
C LEU A 115 11.29 -7.42 -6.70
N LEU A 116 10.28 -7.90 -5.96
CA LEU A 116 9.10 -8.55 -6.51
C LEU A 116 8.29 -7.60 -7.42
N ILE A 117 8.08 -6.37 -6.96
CA ILE A 117 7.41 -5.34 -7.74
C ILE A 117 8.16 -5.09 -9.06
N SER A 118 9.47 -4.91 -9.02
CA SER A 118 10.26 -4.69 -10.24
C SER A 118 10.16 -5.86 -11.20
N LYS A 119 10.29 -7.10 -10.71
CA LYS A 119 10.20 -8.32 -11.54
C LYS A 119 8.82 -8.50 -12.17
N ILE A 120 7.76 -8.26 -11.42
CA ILE A 120 6.39 -8.33 -11.97
C ILE A 120 6.17 -7.25 -13.04
N ARG A 121 6.71 -6.03 -12.86
CA ARG A 121 6.62 -4.99 -13.89
C ARG A 121 7.42 -5.32 -15.15
N GLU A 122 8.55 -6.02 -15.01
CA GLU A 122 9.34 -6.52 -16.13
C GLU A 122 8.60 -7.62 -16.91
N GLU A 123 7.98 -8.58 -16.21
CA GLU A 123 7.29 -9.72 -16.84
C GLU A 123 5.90 -9.39 -17.37
N TYR A 124 5.18 -8.51 -16.68
CA TYR A 124 3.79 -8.15 -16.97
C TYR A 124 3.59 -6.63 -17.11
N PRO A 125 4.22 -5.97 -18.10
CA PRO A 125 4.20 -4.51 -18.24
C PRO A 125 2.80 -3.93 -18.52
N ASP A 126 1.93 -4.71 -19.17
CA ASP A 126 0.57 -4.27 -19.54
C ASP A 126 -0.47 -4.48 -18.42
N ARG A 127 -0.07 -5.03 -17.28
CA ARG A 127 -0.99 -5.35 -16.17
C ARG A 127 -0.96 -4.27 -15.10
N MET A 128 -2.12 -3.99 -14.51
CA MET A 128 -2.18 -2.99 -13.44
C MET A 128 -1.49 -3.49 -12.17
N MET A 129 -0.83 -2.59 -11.46
CA MET A 129 -0.19 -2.88 -10.19
C MET A 129 -0.73 -1.92 -9.13
N LEU A 130 -1.25 -2.49 -8.05
CA LEU A 130 -1.73 -1.75 -6.88
C LEU A 130 -0.96 -2.19 -5.65
N THR A 131 -0.41 -1.24 -4.91
CA THR A 131 0.38 -1.53 -3.71
C THR A 131 -0.31 -0.98 -2.45
N PHE A 132 -0.52 -1.84 -1.47
CA PHE A 132 -0.90 -1.46 -0.11
C PHE A 132 0.36 -1.39 0.74
N SER A 133 0.93 -0.20 0.83
CA SER A 133 2.20 0.06 1.51
C SER A 133 1.97 0.63 2.90
N VAL A 134 2.42 -0.09 3.93
CA VAL A 134 2.31 0.37 5.32
C VAL A 134 3.51 1.25 5.67
N VAL A 135 3.25 2.53 5.87
CA VAL A 135 4.24 3.54 6.25
C VAL A 135 4.50 3.47 7.76
N PRO A 136 5.76 3.39 8.21
CA PRO A 136 6.08 3.44 9.64
C PRO A 136 5.80 4.83 10.22
N ILE A 137 5.18 4.88 11.40
CA ILE A 137 4.91 6.14 12.11
C ILE A 137 6.07 6.47 13.04
N THR A 138 6.52 7.72 13.00
CA THR A 138 7.74 8.20 13.68
C THR A 138 7.50 8.73 15.09
N GLN A 139 6.26 8.74 15.56
CA GLN A 139 5.92 9.30 16.87
C GLN A 139 6.13 8.30 18.00
N GLY A 140 6.89 8.73 18.99
CA GLY A 140 6.77 8.28 20.38
C GLY A 140 5.44 8.69 21.01
N LEU A 141 4.33 8.47 20.32
CA LEU A 141 3.05 8.36 21.00
C LEU A 141 3.15 7.07 21.81
N LYS A 142 3.25 7.19 23.13
CA LYS A 142 2.65 6.17 23.98
C LYS A 142 1.20 6.04 23.49
N LEU A 143 0.92 5.06 22.62
CA LEU A 143 -0.19 4.20 22.95
C LEU A 143 0.07 3.85 24.41
N THR A 144 -0.72 4.41 25.32
CA THR A 144 -1.06 3.69 26.52
C THR A 144 -1.34 2.28 26.03
N THR A 145 -0.38 1.39 26.19
CA THR A 145 -0.52 -0.02 25.86
C THR A 145 -1.69 -0.49 26.71
N PRO A 146 -2.87 -0.81 26.15
CA PRO A 146 -3.60 -1.88 26.79
C PRO A 146 -2.78 -3.12 26.41
N SER A 147 -2.07 -3.67 27.39
CA SER A 147 -1.38 -4.96 27.31
C SER A 147 -2.11 -5.94 26.39
N LEU A 148 -1.67 -6.09 25.12
CA LEU A 148 -2.26 -6.95 24.07
C LEU A 148 -3.38 -7.89 24.59
N PRO A 149 -4.65 -7.43 24.67
CA PRO A 149 -5.75 -8.33 24.97
C PRO A 149 -6.71 -8.31 23.78
N SER A 150 -6.71 -9.39 22.99
CA SER A 150 -7.83 -9.92 22.19
C SER A 150 -8.74 -9.00 21.34
N THR A 151 -8.48 -7.71 21.15
CA THR A 151 -9.34 -6.81 20.38
C THR A 151 -8.53 -5.94 19.44
N ASN A 152 -8.02 -6.55 18.38
CA ASN A 152 -7.62 -5.87 17.14
C ASN A 152 -8.84 -5.71 16.22
N ARG A 153 -9.80 -4.90 16.64
CA ARG A 153 -10.81 -4.23 15.79
C ARG A 153 -10.75 -2.75 16.20
N PRO A 154 -10.48 -1.76 15.31
CA PRO A 154 -10.52 -1.75 13.85
C PRO A 154 -9.17 -1.32 13.23
N ARG A 155 -8.67 -2.07 12.24
CA ARG A 155 -7.64 -1.56 11.31
C ARG A 155 -7.88 -2.03 9.87
N THR A 156 -8.68 -3.08 9.68
CA THR A 156 -9.09 -3.60 8.37
C THR A 156 -10.17 -2.79 7.67
N THR A 157 -11.03 -2.06 8.39
CA THR A 157 -11.98 -1.10 7.81
C THR A 157 -11.34 0.24 7.44
N ALA A 158 -10.07 0.44 7.78
CA ALA A 158 -9.29 1.63 7.47
C ALA A 158 -8.18 1.27 6.46
N ASN A 159 -8.54 0.75 5.29
CA ASN A 159 -7.61 0.65 4.16
C ASN A 159 -7.37 1.99 3.44
N VAL A 160 -7.82 3.11 4.03
CA VAL A 160 -7.41 4.47 3.71
C VAL A 160 -7.45 5.27 5.01
N GLY A 161 -6.36 5.24 5.77
CA GLY A 161 -6.29 5.83 7.10
C GLY A 161 -5.11 6.79 7.23
N CYS A 162 -5.07 7.84 6.42
CA CYS A 162 -4.29 9.03 6.74
C CYS A 162 -5.20 9.98 7.53
N GLN A 163 -4.80 10.24 8.77
CA GLN A 163 -5.40 11.25 9.64
C GLN A 163 -5.03 12.65 9.13
N GLU A 164 -5.98 13.58 9.30
CA GLU A 164 -5.95 15.02 8.97
C GLU A 164 -6.13 15.34 7.47
N TYR A 165 -7.38 15.67 7.12
CA TYR A 165 -7.74 16.24 5.82
C TYR A 165 -7.94 17.75 5.99
N ASP A 166 -7.16 18.53 5.23
CA ASP A 166 -7.61 19.84 4.75
C ASP A 166 -8.25 19.62 3.37
N VAL A 167 -9.45 20.20 3.20
CA VAL A 167 -10.29 20.01 2.02
C VAL A 167 -9.77 20.92 0.90
N CYS A 168 -9.08 20.36 -0.09
CA CYS A 168 -8.73 21.09 -1.30
C CYS A 168 -9.87 20.94 -2.32
N CYS A 169 -10.68 21.99 -2.45
CA CYS A 169 -11.83 22.09 -3.34
C CYS A 169 -11.38 22.33 -4.80
N ARG A 170 -11.21 21.28 -5.61
CA ARG A 170 -11.26 21.44 -7.08
C ARG A 170 -12.72 21.30 -7.57
N PRO A 171 -13.20 22.13 -8.52
CA PRO A 171 -14.53 21.98 -9.10
C PRO A 171 -14.50 20.90 -10.20
N THR A 172 -14.52 19.61 -9.84
CA THR A 172 -14.68 18.48 -10.79
C THR A 172 -15.33 17.26 -10.11
N PRO A 173 -15.98 16.34 -10.86
CA PRO A 173 -17.06 15.51 -10.32
C PRO A 173 -16.56 14.44 -9.34
N TRP A 174 -17.12 14.45 -8.14
CA TRP A 174 -17.01 13.37 -7.18
C TRP A 174 -17.64 12.09 -7.76
N ALA A 175 -16.88 11.01 -7.78
CA ALA A 175 -17.41 9.69 -8.12
C ALA A 175 -17.93 9.02 -6.84
N LEU A 176 -19.25 8.94 -6.70
CA LEU A 176 -19.88 8.16 -5.63
C LEU A 176 -20.14 6.74 -6.12
N LEU A 177 -19.61 5.76 -5.39
CA LEU A 177 -19.84 4.34 -5.64
C LEU A 177 -20.59 3.76 -4.44
N ASP A 178 -21.85 3.40 -4.66
CA ASP A 178 -22.67 2.73 -3.66
C ASP A 178 -22.51 1.22 -3.76
N CYS A 179 -21.94 0.61 -2.72
CA CYS A 179 -21.89 -0.84 -2.56
C CYS A 179 -22.97 -1.27 -1.55
N PHE A 180 -24.01 -1.96 -2.03
CA PHE A 180 -25.10 -2.48 -1.19
C PHE A 180 -24.75 -3.81 -0.48
N SER A 181 -23.49 -3.97 -0.06
CA SER A 181 -23.00 -5.16 0.63
C SER A 181 -23.17 -5.05 2.15
N HIS A 182 -23.04 -6.18 2.84
CA HIS A 182 -23.21 -6.24 4.29
C HIS A 182 -22.13 -5.43 5.02
N VAL A 183 -22.50 -4.39 5.75
CA VAL A 183 -21.56 -3.60 6.56
C VAL A 183 -21.27 -4.34 7.86
N GLN A 184 -20.01 -4.74 8.07
CA GLN A 184 -19.59 -5.36 9.32
C GLN A 184 -19.74 -4.38 10.51
N GLY A 185 -20.30 -4.86 11.62
CA GLY A 185 -20.32 -4.13 12.90
C GLY A 185 -21.67 -3.52 13.31
N GLY A 186 -22.77 -3.83 12.63
CA GLY A 186 -24.11 -3.34 13.00
C GLY A 186 -24.33 -1.85 12.73
N LEU A 187 -23.43 -1.22 11.96
CA LEU A 187 -23.59 0.13 11.47
C LEU A 187 -24.54 0.12 10.26
N SER A 188 -25.42 1.12 10.18
CA SER A 188 -26.36 1.25 9.06
C SER A 188 -25.72 1.78 7.78
N LEU A 189 -24.57 2.45 7.90
CA LEU A 189 -23.84 3.05 6.78
C LEU A 189 -22.36 3.17 7.15
N ALA A 190 -21.49 2.85 6.20
CA ALA A 190 -20.06 3.14 6.26
C ALA A 190 -19.65 3.81 4.94
N SER A 191 -18.71 4.77 5.00
CA SER A 191 -18.18 5.45 3.83
C SER A 191 -16.66 5.50 3.92
N THR A 192 -15.99 5.28 2.79
CA THR A 192 -14.54 5.38 2.66
C THR A 192 -14.22 6.43 1.61
N PHE A 193 -13.46 7.45 2.00
CA PHE A 193 -13.02 8.51 1.11
C PHE A 193 -11.63 8.20 0.54
N ILE A 194 -11.52 8.22 -0.79
CA ILE A 194 -10.24 8.15 -1.49
C ILE A 194 -10.02 9.52 -2.15
N GLY A 195 -9.12 10.30 -1.58
CA GLY A 195 -8.72 11.60 -2.11
C GLY A 195 -7.25 11.58 -2.50
N ASN A 196 -6.96 12.04 -3.71
CA ASN A 196 -5.58 12.33 -4.12
C ASN A 196 -5.29 13.80 -3.78
N SER A 197 -4.52 14.04 -2.72
CA SER A 197 -4.17 15.38 -2.26
C SER A 197 -2.65 15.55 -2.24
N THR A 198 -2.19 16.76 -2.60
CA THR A 198 -0.77 17.15 -2.53
C THR A 198 -0.23 17.12 -1.10
N SER A 199 -1.08 17.14 -0.07
CA SER A 199 -0.69 17.05 1.34
C SER A 199 0.12 15.78 1.67
N ILE A 200 0.04 14.73 0.84
CA ILE A 200 0.84 13.50 1.03
C ILE A 200 2.35 13.78 0.99
N GLN A 201 2.80 14.87 0.36
CA GLN A 201 4.21 15.26 0.31
C GLN A 201 4.84 15.46 1.68
N GLU A 202 4.04 15.90 2.68
CA GLU A 202 4.50 16.11 4.05
C GLU A 202 4.95 14.80 4.71
N MET A 203 4.30 13.68 4.37
CA MET A 203 4.71 12.36 4.81
C MET A 203 6.09 11.99 4.25
N PHE A 204 6.32 12.22 2.95
CA PHE A 204 7.62 11.95 2.31
C PHE A 204 8.71 12.86 2.87
N ARG A 205 8.40 14.14 3.10
CA ARG A 205 9.31 15.11 3.72
C ARG A 205 9.79 14.65 5.09
N ARG A 206 8.88 14.20 5.96
CA ARG A 206 9.23 13.68 7.31
C ARG A 206 10.16 12.47 7.24
N VAL A 207 9.92 11.55 6.30
CA VAL A 207 10.79 10.39 6.10
C VAL A 207 12.18 10.82 5.61
N SER A 208 12.23 11.75 4.64
CA SER A 208 13.48 12.30 4.10
C SER A 208 14.31 13.00 5.18
N GLU A 209 13.71 13.86 6.00
CA GLU A 209 14.43 14.57 7.09
C GLU A 209 15.07 13.61 8.10
N GLN A 210 14.38 12.53 8.45
CA GLN A 210 14.92 11.51 9.35
C GLN A 210 16.04 10.70 8.70
N PHE A 211 15.86 10.33 7.44
CA PHE A 211 16.87 9.67 6.65
C PHE A 211 18.15 10.52 6.59
N THR A 212 18.06 11.78 6.19
CA THR A 212 19.19 12.71 6.10
C THR A 212 19.91 12.85 7.46
N ALA A 213 19.17 12.92 8.56
CA ALA A 213 19.76 13.03 9.91
C ALA A 213 20.58 11.78 10.30
N MET A 214 20.13 10.59 9.92
CA MET A 214 20.84 9.33 10.15
C MET A 214 22.03 9.16 9.19
N PHE A 215 21.82 9.46 7.91
CA PHE A 215 22.82 9.28 6.85
C PHE A 215 24.03 10.20 7.05
N ARG A 216 23.82 11.46 7.46
CA ARG A 216 24.92 12.40 7.82
C ARG A 216 25.83 11.88 8.92
N ARG A 217 25.32 11.02 9.81
CA ARG A 217 26.08 10.40 10.91
C ARG A 217 26.66 9.04 10.53
N LYS A 218 26.44 8.58 9.30
CA LYS A 218 26.74 7.21 8.83
C LYS A 218 26.18 6.13 9.78
N ALA A 219 25.05 6.43 10.43
CA ALA A 219 24.41 5.50 11.35
C ALA A 219 23.84 4.31 10.57
N PHE A 220 24.09 3.09 11.05
CA PHE A 220 23.61 1.82 10.49
C PHE A 220 24.05 1.47 9.06
N LEU A 221 24.78 2.36 8.36
CA LEU A 221 25.18 2.18 6.96
C LEU A 221 25.92 0.87 6.67
N HIS A 222 26.82 0.46 7.58
CA HIS A 222 27.61 -0.78 7.44
C HIS A 222 26.77 -2.07 7.38
N TRP A 223 25.55 -2.07 7.93
CA TRP A 223 24.65 -3.21 7.83
C TRP A 223 24.10 -3.38 6.42
N TYR A 224 23.95 -2.28 5.67
CA TYR A 224 23.43 -2.33 4.30
C TYR A 224 24.56 -2.56 3.30
N THR A 225 25.70 -1.88 3.46
CA THR A 225 26.86 -2.08 2.59
C THR A 225 27.50 -3.46 2.76
N GLY A 226 27.39 -4.05 3.96
CA GLY A 226 27.81 -5.44 4.21
C GLY A 226 26.99 -6.49 3.46
N GLU A 227 25.79 -6.15 3.00
CA GLU A 227 24.89 -7.04 2.23
C GLU A 227 24.95 -6.76 0.72
N GLY A 228 25.85 -5.88 0.26
CA GLY A 228 26.07 -5.61 -1.17
C GLY A 228 25.41 -4.35 -1.72
N MET A 229 24.79 -3.51 -0.89
CA MET A 229 24.24 -2.22 -1.30
C MET A 229 25.34 -1.15 -1.41
N ASP A 230 25.35 -0.36 -2.50
CA ASP A 230 26.29 0.76 -2.68
C ASP A 230 25.85 2.01 -1.88
N GLU A 231 26.80 2.78 -1.35
CA GLU A 231 26.51 4.08 -0.74
C GLU A 231 25.86 5.06 -1.73
N MET A 232 26.15 4.93 -3.04
CA MET A 232 25.53 5.76 -4.08
C MET A 232 24.02 5.50 -4.22
N GLU A 233 23.55 4.29 -3.98
CA GLU A 233 22.11 3.96 -4.04
C GLU A 233 21.31 4.70 -2.97
N PHE A 234 21.92 4.95 -1.81
CA PHE A 234 21.30 5.79 -0.77
C PHE A 234 21.13 7.24 -1.23
N THR A 235 22.14 7.80 -1.89
CA THR A 235 22.07 9.17 -2.41
C THR A 235 21.10 9.30 -3.58
N GLU A 236 21.01 8.28 -4.43
CA GLU A 236 20.04 8.22 -5.52
C GLU A 236 18.61 8.15 -4.98
N ALA A 237 18.35 7.28 -3.99
CA ALA A 237 17.05 7.18 -3.35
C ALA A 237 16.64 8.49 -2.65
N GLU A 238 17.57 9.18 -1.97
CA GLU A 238 17.34 10.50 -1.38
C GLU A 238 17.00 11.55 -2.44
N SER A 239 17.73 11.57 -3.57
CA SER A 239 17.44 12.47 -4.69
C SER A 239 16.04 12.23 -5.24
N ASN A 240 15.71 10.98 -5.56
CA ASN A 240 14.39 10.61 -6.11
C ASN A 240 13.23 11.01 -5.18
N MET A 241 13.42 10.90 -3.85
CA MET A 241 12.41 11.37 -2.90
C MET A 241 12.28 12.91 -2.90
N ASN A 242 13.39 13.64 -2.97
CA ASN A 242 13.36 15.10 -3.01
C ASN A 242 12.78 15.64 -4.32
N ASP A 243 13.05 14.97 -5.43
CA ASP A 243 12.47 15.29 -6.73
C ASP A 243 10.94 15.10 -6.69
N LEU A 244 10.46 13.98 -6.12
CA LEU A 244 9.03 13.73 -5.94
C LEU A 244 8.35 14.79 -5.07
N VAL A 245 8.97 15.18 -3.94
CA VAL A 245 8.44 16.26 -3.09
C VAL A 245 8.39 17.58 -3.86
N SER A 246 9.40 17.86 -4.68
CA SER A 246 9.44 19.07 -5.51
C SER A 246 8.35 19.08 -6.57
N GLU A 247 8.05 17.95 -7.20
CA GLU A 247 6.92 17.81 -8.13
C GLU A 247 5.58 18.12 -7.45
N TYR A 248 5.33 17.57 -6.24
CA TYR A 248 4.10 17.88 -5.50
C TYR A 248 3.98 19.36 -5.12
N GLN A 249 5.10 19.99 -4.76
CA GLN A 249 5.12 21.42 -4.46
C GLN A 249 4.80 22.24 -5.71
N GLN A 250 5.36 21.88 -6.86
CA GLN A 250 5.06 22.55 -8.13
C GLN A 250 3.57 22.47 -8.50
N TYR A 251 2.92 21.31 -8.28
CA TYR A 251 1.47 21.20 -8.50
C TYR A 251 0.65 22.06 -7.54
N GLN A 252 1.09 22.17 -6.27
CA GLN A 252 0.44 23.03 -5.30
C GLN A 252 0.55 24.50 -5.71
N ASP A 253 1.75 24.94 -6.08
CA ASP A 253 2.01 26.32 -6.47
C ASP A 253 1.28 26.68 -7.77
N ALA A 254 1.30 25.80 -8.78
CA ALA A 254 0.56 25.99 -10.03
C ALA A 254 -0.97 26.05 -9.82
N THR A 255 -1.51 25.28 -8.86
CA THR A 255 -2.94 25.36 -8.53
C THR A 255 -3.28 26.69 -7.87
N ALA A 256 -2.38 27.22 -7.02
CA ALA A 256 -2.56 28.51 -6.38
C ALA A 256 -2.45 29.68 -7.37
N GLU A 257 -1.54 29.59 -8.35
CA GLU A 257 -1.43 30.56 -9.45
C GLU A 257 -2.68 30.56 -10.32
N GLU A 258 -3.20 29.38 -10.70
CA GLU A 258 -4.47 29.28 -11.44
C GLU A 258 -5.65 29.88 -10.65
N GLU A 259 -5.78 29.62 -9.35
CA GLU A 259 -6.83 30.22 -8.51
C GLU A 259 -6.74 31.76 -8.45
N LEU A 260 -5.53 32.31 -8.35
CA LEU A 260 -5.33 33.77 -8.33
C LEU A 260 -5.72 34.44 -9.65
N ASP A 261 -5.44 33.81 -10.79
CA ASP A 261 -5.85 34.32 -12.10
C ASP A 261 -7.39 34.39 -12.23
N TYR A 262 -8.14 33.44 -11.63
CA TYR A 262 -9.60 33.50 -11.60
C TYR A 262 -10.14 34.62 -10.71
N ASP A 263 -9.52 34.85 -9.54
CA ASP A 263 -9.92 35.92 -8.62
C ASP A 263 -9.63 37.31 -9.21
N GLU A 264 -8.50 37.49 -9.92
CA GLU A 264 -8.17 38.74 -10.63
C GLU A 264 -9.12 39.00 -11.82
N GLU A 265 -9.56 37.95 -12.54
CA GLU A 265 -10.57 38.09 -13.60
C GLU A 265 -11.97 38.44 -13.06
N GLU A 266 -12.39 37.96 -11.89
CA GLU A 266 -13.66 38.36 -11.27
C GLU A 266 -13.65 39.81 -10.74
N GLU A 267 -12.54 40.27 -10.14
CA GLU A 267 -12.43 41.67 -9.69
C GLU A 267 -12.39 42.67 -10.87
N GLY A 268 -11.97 42.24 -12.07
CA GLY A 268 -11.95 43.06 -13.29
C GLY A 268 -13.32 43.31 -13.95
N VAL A 269 -14.40 42.64 -13.50
CA VAL A 269 -15.74 42.70 -14.13
C VAL A 269 -16.75 43.51 -13.28
N ALA A 270 -16.37 43.99 -12.10
CA ALA A 270 -17.28 44.69 -11.18
C ALA A 270 -17.52 46.20 -11.48
N ASP A 271 -16.88 46.79 -12.48
CA ASP A 271 -17.04 48.21 -12.86
C ASP A 271 -17.53 48.38 -14.32
N ILE A 272 -18.80 48.08 -14.61
CA ILE A 272 -19.57 48.63 -15.76
C ILE A 272 -21.02 48.91 -15.36
#